data_AF-A0A9D5CUW4-F1
#
_entry.id   AF-A0A9D5CUW4-F1
#
_cell.length_a   1.000
_cell.length_b   1.000
_cell.length_c   1.000
_cell.angle_alpha   90.00
_cell.angle_beta   90.00
_cell.angle_gamma   90.00
#
_symmetry.space_group_name_H-M   'P 1'
#
loop_
_entity.id
_entity.type
_entity.pdbx_description
1 polymer ?
#
loop_
_entity_poly.entity_id
_entity_poly.type
_entity_poly.pdbx_seq_one_letter_code
_entity_poly.pdbx_strand_id
1 'polypeptide(L)'
;MPSSSKTNPGKVSVMARESELIYKPEKELVDGLFVPPRDPRKMNKILRKTVKDTAGAAWFDMPAPTITPELKKDLEIVKLRDVIDPKLHFKKGAHSKGHLKYFQMGTVIETQFFPSRLTKKERKATIADELLSDHTHKEYRKRKINEIHEKRRPGDFEKWKNKGRQTWKRAKQRRK
;
A
#
# COMPACT_ATOMS: atom_id res chain seq x y z
N MET A 1 -16.58 -75.70 -10.85
CA MET A 1 -15.61 -75.01 -9.95
C MET A 1 -14.26 -75.04 -10.63
N PRO A 2 -13.56 -73.90 -10.85
CA PRO A 2 -12.84 -73.09 -9.84
C PRO A 2 -13.10 -71.56 -9.95
N SER A 3 -13.25 -70.82 -8.84
CA SER A 3 -12.28 -70.02 -8.06
C SER A 3 -11.90 -68.63 -8.63
N SER A 4 -12.30 -67.62 -7.86
CA SER A 4 -12.16 -66.16 -7.99
C SER A 4 -10.72 -65.63 -7.98
N SER A 5 -10.44 -64.57 -8.76
CA SER A 5 -9.54 -63.49 -8.33
C SER A 5 -9.98 -62.15 -8.93
N LYS A 6 -10.58 -61.29 -8.09
CA LYS A 6 -10.83 -59.87 -8.38
C LYS A 6 -9.56 -59.10 -8.06
N THR A 7 -8.88 -58.56 -9.06
CA THR A 7 -7.78 -57.61 -8.90
C THR A 7 -8.35 -56.20 -8.70
N ASN A 8 -8.19 -55.66 -7.49
CA ASN A 8 -8.40 -54.22 -7.22
C ASN A 8 -7.27 -53.42 -7.89
N PRO A 9 -7.55 -52.43 -8.76
CA PRO A 9 -6.53 -51.51 -9.22
C PRO A 9 -6.11 -50.63 -8.04
N GLY A 10 -4.83 -50.72 -7.71
CA GLY A 10 -4.23 -50.14 -6.53
C GLY A 10 -4.32 -48.61 -6.50
N LYS A 11 -4.50 -48.11 -5.27
CA LYS A 11 -3.94 -46.86 -4.74
C LYS A 11 -2.74 -46.39 -5.57
N VAL A 12 -2.97 -45.44 -6.46
CA VAL A 12 -1.90 -44.68 -7.11
C VAL A 12 -1.23 -43.85 -6.01
N SER A 13 0.07 -44.06 -5.87
CA SER A 13 0.93 -43.51 -4.84
C SER A 13 0.87 -41.99 -4.77
N VAL A 14 0.31 -41.48 -3.68
CA VAL A 14 0.35 -40.05 -3.28
C VAL A 14 1.78 -39.62 -2.88
N MET A 15 2.71 -40.58 -2.71
CA MET A 15 4.09 -40.38 -2.26
C MET A 15 5.00 -39.64 -3.26
N ALA A 16 4.63 -39.55 -4.55
CA ALA A 16 5.55 -39.07 -5.60
C ALA A 16 5.43 -37.57 -5.94
N ARG A 17 4.60 -36.80 -5.23
CA ARG A 17 4.42 -35.35 -5.47
C ARG A 17 4.92 -34.46 -4.33
N GLU A 18 5.46 -35.04 -3.26
CA GLU A 18 5.91 -34.30 -2.08
C GLU A 18 7.40 -33.91 -2.13
N SER A 19 8.19 -34.47 -3.06
CA SER A 19 9.64 -34.25 -3.15
C SER A 19 10.06 -32.95 -3.87
N GLU A 20 9.13 -32.25 -4.52
CA GLU A 20 9.43 -30.99 -5.23
C GLU A 20 9.21 -29.73 -4.38
N LEU A 21 8.67 -29.87 -3.16
CA LEU A 21 8.59 -28.78 -2.18
C LEU A 21 9.94 -28.62 -1.45
N ILE A 22 10.99 -28.37 -2.23
CA ILE A 22 12.35 -28.19 -1.72
C ILE A 22 12.42 -26.87 -0.96
N TYR A 23 12.26 -26.95 0.35
CA TYR A 23 12.58 -25.89 1.29
C TYR A 23 14.03 -25.43 1.07
N LYS A 24 14.23 -24.21 0.56
CA LYS A 24 15.55 -23.57 0.42
C LYS A 24 15.70 -22.49 1.50
N PRO A 25 16.51 -22.69 2.56
CA PRO A 25 16.87 -21.60 3.45
C PRO A 25 17.88 -20.67 2.76
N GLU A 26 17.69 -19.35 2.91
CA GLU A 26 18.55 -18.32 2.29
C GLU A 26 19.88 -18.11 3.03
N LYS A 27 20.02 -18.65 4.25
CA LYS A 27 21.19 -18.41 5.11
C LYS A 27 21.56 -19.72 5.81
N GLU A 28 22.81 -20.12 5.59
CA GLU A 28 23.57 -21.20 6.23
C GLU A 28 23.50 -22.59 5.56
N LEU A 29 24.51 -22.84 4.72
CA LEU A 29 24.99 -24.19 4.41
C LEU A 29 25.96 -24.58 5.53
N VAL A 30 25.59 -25.55 6.36
CA VAL A 30 26.56 -26.25 7.23
C VAL A 30 26.90 -27.56 6.52
N ASP A 31 28.18 -27.74 6.18
CA ASP A 31 28.80 -28.95 5.62
C ASP A 31 28.21 -29.56 4.33
N GLY A 32 27.58 -28.75 3.48
CA GLY A 32 27.22 -29.15 2.10
C GLY A 32 26.14 -30.24 1.96
N LEU A 33 25.67 -30.83 3.07
CA LEU A 33 24.53 -31.75 3.09
C LEU A 33 23.34 -31.10 3.80
N PHE A 34 22.40 -30.62 3.00
CA PHE A 34 21.15 -30.05 3.50
C PHE A 34 20.19 -31.16 3.93
N VAL A 35 20.07 -31.39 5.24
CA VAL A 35 19.14 -32.36 5.83
C VAL A 35 17.94 -31.64 6.46
N PRO A 36 16.70 -31.90 6.00
CA PRO A 36 15.50 -31.34 6.62
C PRO A 36 15.40 -31.72 8.11
N PRO A 37 14.99 -30.80 9.01
CA PRO A 37 14.81 -31.11 10.42
C PRO A 37 13.92 -32.34 10.67
N ARG A 38 14.41 -33.30 11.46
CA ARG A 38 13.69 -34.57 11.71
C ARG A 38 12.41 -34.40 12.55
N ASP A 39 12.28 -33.30 13.29
CA ASP A 39 11.11 -33.04 14.13
C ASP A 39 9.92 -32.49 13.31
N PRO A 40 8.72 -33.12 13.39
CA PRO A 40 7.56 -32.69 12.61
C PRO A 40 7.09 -31.27 12.97
N ARG A 41 7.30 -30.84 14.21
CA ARG A 41 6.96 -29.48 14.68
C ARG A 41 7.84 -28.41 14.02
N LYS A 42 9.14 -28.69 13.89
CA LYS A 42 10.09 -27.78 13.22
C LYS A 42 9.80 -27.73 11.73
N MET A 43 9.48 -28.87 11.12
CA MET A 43 9.06 -28.92 9.73
C MET A 43 7.79 -28.12 9.45
N ASN A 44 6.74 -28.28 10.26
CA ASN A 44 5.51 -27.51 10.10
C ASN A 44 5.71 -26.01 10.31
N LYS A 45 6.60 -25.61 11.23
CA LYS A 45 6.97 -24.20 11.45
C LYS A 45 7.68 -23.61 10.24
N ILE A 46 8.59 -24.38 9.64
CA ILE A 46 9.29 -24.00 8.41
C ILE A 46 8.30 -23.88 7.26
N LEU A 47 7.44 -24.88 7.06
CA LEU A 47 6.44 -24.90 6.00
C LEU A 47 5.52 -23.68 6.10
N ARG A 48 5.03 -23.36 7.29
CA ARG A 48 4.21 -22.15 7.54
C ARG A 48 4.91 -20.84 7.23
N LYS A 49 6.25 -20.77 7.37
CA LYS A 49 7.03 -19.58 7.00
C LYS A 49 7.26 -19.48 5.49
N THR A 50 7.36 -20.62 4.81
CA THR A 50 7.53 -20.68 3.35
C THR A 50 6.23 -20.46 2.59
N VAL A 51 5.08 -20.78 3.19
CA VAL A 51 3.77 -20.49 2.60
C VAL A 51 3.61 -18.97 2.53
N LYS A 52 3.37 -18.47 1.32
CA LYS A 52 3.11 -17.05 1.06
C LYS A 52 1.87 -16.61 1.84
N ASP A 53 1.96 -15.47 2.52
CA ASP A 53 0.82 -14.89 3.23
C ASP A 53 -0.24 -14.45 2.21
N THR A 54 -1.36 -15.18 2.20
CA THR A 54 -2.45 -15.04 1.24
C THR A 54 -3.77 -14.91 1.98
N ALA A 55 -4.75 -14.27 1.35
CA ALA A 55 -6.10 -14.11 1.90
C ALA A 55 -6.88 -15.45 2.00
N GLY A 56 -6.32 -16.53 1.45
CA GLY A 56 -6.88 -17.88 1.43
C GLY A 56 -7.71 -18.19 0.18
N ALA A 57 -8.06 -19.47 0.03
CA ALA A 57 -8.73 -20.00 -1.17
C ALA A 57 -10.12 -19.39 -1.42
N ALA A 58 -10.83 -18.97 -0.36
CA ALA A 58 -12.11 -18.28 -0.46
C ALA A 58 -12.00 -16.92 -1.18
N TRP A 59 -10.79 -16.36 -1.26
CA TRP A 59 -10.48 -15.11 -1.93
C TRP A 59 -9.30 -15.27 -2.89
N PHE A 60 -9.35 -16.34 -3.69
CA PHE A 60 -8.43 -16.63 -4.80
C PHE A 60 -6.94 -16.51 -4.43
N ASP A 61 -6.59 -16.84 -3.18
CA ASP A 61 -5.23 -16.76 -2.66
C ASP A 61 -4.55 -15.40 -2.90
N MET A 62 -5.31 -14.31 -2.76
CA MET A 62 -4.80 -12.95 -2.97
C MET A 62 -3.55 -12.69 -2.09
N PRO A 63 -2.38 -12.40 -2.68
CA PRO A 63 -1.14 -12.21 -1.93
C PRO A 63 -1.14 -10.87 -1.19
N ALA A 64 -0.46 -10.82 -0.04
CA ALA A 64 -0.16 -9.57 0.64
C ALA A 64 0.99 -8.84 -0.08
N PRO A 65 0.77 -7.64 -0.63
CA PRO A 65 1.83 -6.88 -1.30
C PRO A 65 2.80 -6.27 -0.28
N THR A 66 4.07 -6.13 -0.68
CA THR A 66 5.07 -5.39 0.10
C THR A 66 4.80 -3.89 -0.02
N ILE A 67 4.72 -3.19 1.12
CA ILE A 67 4.43 -1.74 1.14
C ILE A 67 5.67 -0.97 0.69
N THR A 68 5.68 -0.56 -0.58
CA THR A 68 6.66 0.40 -1.12
C THR A 68 6.27 1.84 -0.72
N PRO A 69 7.21 2.80 -0.73
CA PRO A 69 6.88 4.19 -0.37
C PRO A 69 5.89 4.85 -1.34
N GLU A 70 5.87 4.46 -2.61
CA GLU A 70 4.90 4.91 -3.61
C GLU A 70 3.50 4.40 -3.28
N LEU A 71 3.40 3.10 -3.02
CA LEU A 71 2.16 2.44 -2.68
C LEU A 71 1.58 2.97 -1.37
N LYS A 72 2.43 3.33 -0.41
CA LYS A 72 2.00 4.01 0.83
C LYS A 72 1.31 5.35 0.54
N LYS A 73 1.84 6.16 -0.38
CA LYS A 73 1.22 7.44 -0.77
C LYS A 73 -0.15 7.21 -1.37
N ASP A 74 -0.28 6.23 -2.27
CA ASP A 74 -1.56 5.90 -2.90
C ASP A 74 -2.59 5.39 -1.89
N LEU A 75 -2.17 4.57 -0.92
CA LEU A 75 -3.05 4.16 0.19
C LEU A 75 -3.50 5.33 1.07
N GLU A 76 -2.62 6.28 1.35
CA GLU A 76 -2.96 7.49 2.09
C GLU A 76 -3.96 8.37 1.31
N ILE A 77 -3.79 8.48 -0.01
CA ILE A 77 -4.72 9.18 -0.91
C ILE A 77 -6.11 8.53 -0.84
N VAL A 78 -6.19 7.20 -0.96
CA VAL A 78 -7.48 6.49 -0.89
C VAL A 78 -8.17 6.70 0.47
N LYS A 79 -7.40 6.69 1.56
CA LYS A 79 -7.91 6.97 2.91
C LYS A 79 -8.45 8.39 3.05
N LEU A 80 -7.80 9.36 2.41
CA LEU A 80 -8.14 10.78 2.48
C LEU A 80 -9.01 11.26 1.32
N ARG A 81 -9.61 10.34 0.54
CA ARG A 81 -10.39 10.67 -0.67
C ARG A 81 -11.51 11.68 -0.44
N ASP A 82 -12.09 11.70 0.76
CA ASP A 82 -13.15 12.61 1.18
C ASP A 82 -12.70 14.09 1.19
N VAL A 83 -11.39 14.35 1.28
CA VAL A 83 -10.79 15.69 1.33
C VAL A 83 -10.17 16.09 -0.01
N ILE A 84 -10.08 15.16 -0.97
CA ILE A 84 -9.46 15.41 -2.27
C ILE A 84 -10.35 16.33 -3.10
N ASP A 85 -11.61 15.96 -3.29
CA ASP A 85 -12.56 16.75 -4.08
C ASP A 85 -13.65 17.33 -3.15
N PRO A 86 -13.84 18.66 -3.10
CA PRO A 86 -14.90 19.28 -2.32
C PRO A 86 -16.33 18.89 -2.74
N LYS A 87 -16.52 18.36 -3.96
CA LYS A 87 -17.83 18.00 -4.48
C LYS A 87 -18.18 16.54 -4.19
N LEU A 88 -17.19 15.67 -4.07
CA LEU A 88 -17.38 14.23 -3.87
C LEU A 88 -17.38 13.89 -2.37
N HIS A 89 -18.56 13.54 -1.86
CA HIS A 89 -18.74 13.13 -0.47
C HIS A 89 -18.93 11.61 -0.40
N PHE A 90 -17.97 10.89 0.19
CA PHE A 90 -18.07 9.45 0.38
C PHE A 90 -18.71 9.08 1.73
N LYS A 91 -19.16 7.82 1.83
CA LYS A 91 -19.71 7.26 3.07
C LYS A 91 -18.63 7.16 4.16
N LYS A 92 -18.87 7.84 5.28
CA LYS A 92 -18.04 7.75 6.49
C LYS A 92 -18.09 6.33 7.06
N GLY A 93 -16.93 5.69 7.25
CA GLY A 93 -16.82 4.38 7.90
C GLY A 93 -16.17 3.25 7.08
N ALA A 94 -15.91 3.46 5.78
CA ALA A 94 -15.14 2.50 4.99
C ALA A 94 -13.64 2.47 5.39
N HIS A 95 -13.13 3.60 5.90
CA HIS A 95 -11.69 3.85 6.08
C HIS A 95 -11.21 3.80 7.54
N SER A 96 -12.10 3.52 8.50
CA SER A 96 -11.76 3.51 9.92
C SER A 96 -11.05 2.22 10.36
N LYS A 97 -11.06 1.17 9.54
CA LYS A 97 -10.59 -0.18 9.91
C LYS A 97 -9.10 -0.45 9.67
N GLY A 98 -8.26 0.59 9.62
CA GLY A 98 -6.81 0.44 9.42
C GLY A 98 -6.41 0.18 7.96
N HIS A 99 -5.14 -0.15 7.74
CA HIS A 99 -4.64 -0.52 6.41
C HIS A 99 -5.12 -1.94 6.05
N LEU A 100 -5.55 -2.14 4.82
CA LEU A 100 -5.89 -3.47 4.32
C LEU A 100 -4.61 -4.32 4.26
N LYS A 101 -4.64 -5.52 4.83
CA LYS A 101 -3.50 -6.45 4.80
C LYS A 101 -3.28 -7.06 3.42
N TYR A 102 -4.38 -7.41 2.74
CA TYR A 102 -4.38 -8.00 1.41
C TYR A 102 -5.08 -7.03 0.46
N PHE A 103 -4.39 -6.63 -0.61
CA PHE A 103 -4.93 -5.80 -1.67
C PHE A 103 -4.07 -5.94 -2.93
N GLN A 104 -4.61 -5.53 -4.07
CA GLN A 104 -3.90 -5.48 -5.34
C GLN A 104 -4.12 -4.12 -5.99
N MET A 105 -3.10 -3.63 -6.68
CA MET A 105 -3.23 -2.47 -7.55
C MET A 105 -3.36 -2.96 -8.98
N GLY A 106 -4.39 -2.48 -9.68
CA GLY A 106 -4.67 -2.83 -11.06
C GLY A 106 -5.02 -1.60 -11.87
N THR A 107 -4.86 -1.72 -13.18
CA THR A 107 -5.25 -0.68 -14.14
C THR A 107 -6.58 -1.06 -14.80
N VAL A 108 -7.43 -0.07 -15.05
CA VAL A 108 -8.70 -0.29 -15.72
C VAL A 108 -8.43 -0.54 -17.21
N ILE A 109 -8.92 -1.67 -17.72
CA ILE A 109 -8.87 -2.01 -19.15
C ILE A 109 -10.17 -1.54 -19.80
N GLU A 110 -10.07 -0.48 -20.60
CA GLU A 110 -11.20 0.14 -21.29
C GLU A 110 -11.48 -0.56 -22.63
N THR A 111 -12.76 -0.82 -22.94
CA THR A 111 -13.17 -1.52 -24.17
C THR A 111 -13.83 -0.62 -25.22
N GLN A 112 -14.33 0.57 -24.86
CA GLN A 112 -15.08 1.46 -25.76
C GLN A 112 -14.32 2.75 -26.09
N PHE A 113 -14.52 3.24 -27.32
CA PHE A 113 -13.87 4.42 -27.88
C PHE A 113 -14.73 5.67 -27.56
N PHE A 114 -14.45 6.31 -26.42
CA PHE A 114 -15.04 7.58 -25.88
C PHE A 114 -16.37 7.44 -25.12
N PRO A 115 -16.65 8.26 -24.07
CA PRO A 115 -15.89 9.39 -23.49
C PRO A 115 -15.03 9.08 -22.25
N SER A 116 -15.07 7.85 -21.71
CA SER A 116 -14.36 7.48 -20.47
C SER A 116 -12.86 7.23 -20.63
N ARG A 117 -12.37 7.24 -21.88
CA ARG A 117 -11.00 6.84 -22.22
C ARG A 117 -9.99 7.95 -21.97
N LEU A 118 -9.03 7.69 -21.08
CA LEU A 118 -7.89 8.57 -20.87
C LEU A 118 -6.88 8.49 -22.02
N THR A 119 -6.32 9.63 -22.41
CA THR A 119 -5.25 9.68 -23.40
C THR A 119 -3.95 9.09 -22.83
N LYS A 120 -3.02 8.67 -23.70
CA LYS A 120 -1.73 8.09 -23.26
C LYS A 120 -0.92 9.02 -22.35
N LYS A 121 -1.13 10.35 -22.46
CA LYS A 121 -0.42 11.35 -21.64
C LYS A 121 -1.00 11.47 -20.23
N GLU A 122 -2.31 11.32 -20.11
CA GLU A 122 -3.04 11.38 -18.84
C GLU A 122 -2.87 10.09 -18.04
N ARG A 123 -2.71 8.93 -18.70
CA ARG A 123 -2.42 7.66 -18.04
C ARG A 123 -1.06 7.72 -17.32
N LYS A 124 -1.08 7.60 -15.99
CA LYS A 124 0.10 7.54 -15.12
C LYS A 124 0.24 6.17 -14.46
N ALA A 125 1.41 5.93 -13.86
CA ALA A 125 1.70 4.68 -13.15
C ALA A 125 1.07 4.63 -11.75
N THR A 126 0.97 5.78 -11.08
CA THR A 126 0.45 5.89 -9.71
C THR A 126 -0.73 6.85 -9.63
N ILE A 127 -1.58 6.66 -8.61
CA ILE A 127 -2.74 7.53 -8.36
C ILE A 127 -2.25 8.93 -7.96
N ALA A 128 -1.16 8.99 -7.19
CA ALA A 128 -0.52 10.24 -6.81
C ALA A 128 -0.08 11.08 -8.02
N ASP A 129 0.53 10.46 -9.03
CA ASP A 129 0.99 11.16 -10.24
C ASP A 129 -0.16 11.65 -11.10
N GLU A 130 -1.25 10.88 -11.17
CA GLU A 130 -2.47 11.29 -11.86
C GLU A 130 -3.08 12.53 -11.19
N LEU A 131 -3.22 12.50 -9.86
CA LEU A 131 -3.74 13.62 -9.08
C LEU A 131 -2.86 14.88 -9.21
N LEU A 132 -1.54 14.69 -9.27
CA LEU A 132 -0.62 15.79 -9.49
C LEU A 132 -0.68 16.31 -10.94
N SER A 133 -1.07 15.51 -11.91
CA SER A 133 -1.19 15.97 -13.30
C SER A 133 -2.39 16.92 -13.52
N ASP A 134 -3.44 16.80 -12.70
CA ASP A 134 -4.64 17.64 -12.79
C ASP A 134 -4.37 19.08 -12.26
N HIS A 135 -4.57 20.05 -13.15
CA HIS A 135 -4.40 21.48 -12.85
C HIS A 135 -5.51 22.02 -11.93
N THR A 136 -6.75 21.58 -12.09
CA THR A 136 -7.89 22.09 -11.32
C THR A 136 -7.74 21.72 -9.84
N HIS A 137 -7.31 20.49 -9.58
CA HIS A 137 -7.01 20.01 -8.24
C HIS A 137 -5.86 20.79 -7.60
N LYS A 138 -4.77 21.03 -8.35
CA LYS A 138 -3.62 21.83 -7.88
C LYS A 138 -4.01 23.24 -7.45
N GLU A 139 -4.81 23.93 -8.25
CA GLU A 139 -5.27 25.29 -7.95
C GLU A 139 -6.13 25.33 -6.68
N TYR A 140 -7.11 24.43 -6.58
CA TYR A 140 -7.96 24.32 -5.39
C TYR A 140 -7.15 24.02 -4.14
N ARG A 141 -6.22 23.05 -4.21
CA ARG A 141 -5.36 22.66 -3.09
C ARG A 141 -4.46 23.81 -2.65
N LYS A 142 -3.81 24.51 -3.59
CA LYS A 142 -2.96 25.66 -3.29
C LYS A 142 -3.75 26.75 -2.57
N ARG A 143 -4.93 27.11 -3.09
CA ARG A 143 -5.84 28.08 -2.46
C ARG A 143 -6.22 27.64 -1.04
N LYS A 144 -6.64 26.39 -0.86
CA LYS A 144 -7.13 25.90 0.43
C LYS A 144 -6.02 25.75 1.47
N ILE A 145 -4.83 25.33 1.04
CA ILE A 145 -3.65 25.23 1.89
C ILE A 145 -3.24 26.62 2.39
N ASN A 146 -3.22 27.63 1.52
CA ASN A 146 -2.94 29.01 1.92
C ASN A 146 -3.96 29.53 2.95
N GLU A 147 -5.25 29.30 2.73
CA GLU A 147 -6.31 29.65 3.68
C GLU A 147 -6.10 28.96 5.04
N ILE A 148 -5.72 27.68 5.05
CA ILE A 148 -5.41 26.93 6.28
C ILE A 148 -4.17 27.49 6.96
N HIS A 149 -3.11 27.80 6.21
CA HIS A 149 -1.90 28.40 6.77
C HIS A 149 -2.19 29.75 7.39
N GLU A 150 -2.96 30.62 6.73
CA GLU A 150 -3.36 31.92 7.27
C GLU A 150 -4.19 31.77 8.55
N LYS A 151 -5.13 30.82 8.59
CA LYS A 151 -5.92 30.52 9.80
C LYS A 151 -5.10 29.90 10.93
N ARG A 152 -4.13 29.06 10.61
CA ARG A 152 -3.27 28.36 11.60
C ARG A 152 -2.04 29.16 12.00
N ARG A 153 -1.74 30.28 11.32
CA ARG A 153 -0.68 31.19 11.74
C ARG A 153 -1.02 31.63 13.17
N PRO A 154 -0.18 31.35 14.17
CA PRO A 154 -0.43 31.83 15.51
C PRO A 154 -0.47 33.36 15.46
N GLY A 155 -1.58 33.96 15.92
CA GLY A 155 -1.83 35.40 15.86
C GLY A 155 -0.87 36.28 16.69
N ASP A 156 0.15 35.67 17.29
CA ASP A 156 0.81 36.22 18.47
C ASP A 156 2.28 36.62 18.30
N PHE A 157 2.96 36.18 17.23
CA PHE A 157 4.35 36.59 17.01
C PHE A 157 4.49 37.85 16.14
N GLU A 158 3.51 38.19 15.29
CA GLU A 158 3.60 39.39 14.44
C GLU A 158 3.50 40.69 15.27
N LYS A 159 2.68 40.67 16.33
CA LYS A 159 2.56 41.77 17.30
C LYS A 159 3.84 41.98 18.11
N TRP A 160 4.67 40.94 18.29
CA TRP A 160 5.91 40.98 19.09
C TRP A 160 7.17 41.02 18.22
N LYS A 161 7.05 40.90 16.89
CA LYS A 161 8.15 41.21 15.97
C LYS A 161 8.49 42.69 16.10
N ASN A 162 9.64 42.94 16.72
CA ASN A 162 10.22 44.26 16.85
C ASN A 162 10.25 44.93 15.46
N LYS A 163 9.41 45.95 15.23
CA LYS A 163 9.45 46.79 14.02
C LYS A 163 10.74 47.61 14.08
N GLY A 164 11.87 46.96 13.81
CA GLY A 164 13.24 47.45 14.04
C GLY A 164 13.57 48.78 13.38
N ARG A 165 12.75 49.26 12.44
CA ARG A 165 12.89 50.59 11.83
C ARG A 165 12.17 51.71 12.59
N GLN A 166 11.05 51.43 13.25
CA GLN A 166 10.29 52.42 14.03
C GLN A 166 10.87 52.59 15.44
N THR A 167 11.33 51.49 16.06
CA THR A 167 11.96 51.52 17.39
C THR A 167 13.32 52.24 17.36
N TRP A 168 14.12 52.08 16.31
CA TRP A 168 15.37 52.84 16.13
C TRP A 168 15.17 54.34 15.92
N LYS A 169 14.11 54.76 15.21
CA LYS A 169 13.78 56.19 15.06
C LYS A 169 13.39 56.82 16.40
N ARG A 170 12.55 56.15 17.20
CA ARG A 170 12.20 56.59 18.57
C ARG A 170 13.40 56.66 19.51
N ALA A 171 14.32 55.68 19.44
CA ALA A 171 15.52 55.67 20.27
C ALA A 171 16.50 56.81 19.93
N LYS A 172 16.62 57.19 18.64
CA LYS A 172 17.43 58.36 18.24
C LYS A 172 16.81 59.69 18.65
N GLN A 173 15.48 59.81 18.64
CA GLN A 173 14.77 61.02 19.09
C GLN A 173 14.89 61.27 20.60
N ARG A 174 15.03 60.21 21.41
CA ARG A 174 15.22 60.33 22.88
C ARG A 174 16.66 60.59 23.32
N ARG A 175 17.64 60.57 22.40
CA ARG A 175 19.08 60.75 22.67
C ARG A 175 19.59 62.16 22.38
N LYS A 176 18.69 63.10 22.09
CA LYS A 176 18.97 64.52 21.85
C LYS A 176 18.34 65.32 22.98
#